data_AF-A0A2V9N3V2-F1
#
_entry.id   AF-A0A2V9N3V2-F1
#
_cell.length_a   1.000
_cell.length_b   1.000
_cell.length_c   1.000
_cell.angle_alpha   90.00
_cell.angle_beta   90.00
_cell.angle_gamma   90.00
#
_symmetry.space_group_name_H-M   'P 1'
#
loop_
_entity.id
_entity.type
_entity.pdbx_description
1 polymer ?
#
loop_
_entity_poly.entity_id
_entity_poly.type
_entity_poly.pdbx_seq_one_letter_code
_entity_poly.pdbx_strand_id
1 'polypeptide(L)'
;MVGSGAAGGTLSAALARSGLNVVVVEGGPKIDTRTAFNTHAMPYDFPNRKVPIMVPGVAGFEDARTRGVGGKTLLWNAVAWRLSSRDFKGYSHEGAGVDWPIDYADLAPYYDELEREVGVCGNADHLEDLPDGVFLPPMPLRCSDRIIQRGAARLGIKVI
;
A
#
# COMPACT_ATOMS: atom_id res chain seq x y z
N MET A 1 1.95 6.20 -21.13
CA MET A 1 2.09 6.16 -19.67
C MET A 1 3.56 6.17 -19.31
N VAL A 2 3.99 7.09 -18.43
CA VAL A 2 5.39 7.19 -17.97
C VAL A 2 5.44 6.68 -16.53
N GLY A 3 6.11 5.55 -16.33
CA GLY A 3 6.15 4.81 -15.07
C GLY A 3 5.11 3.68 -15.00
N SER A 4 5.54 2.54 -14.46
CA SER A 4 4.77 1.30 -14.28
C SER A 4 4.57 0.93 -12.80
N GLY A 5 4.72 1.92 -11.89
CA GLY A 5 4.38 1.77 -10.47
C GLY A 5 2.88 1.68 -10.22
N ALA A 6 2.45 1.64 -8.95
CA ALA A 6 1.03 1.48 -8.56
C ALA A 6 0.04 2.24 -9.45
N ALA A 7 0.13 3.57 -9.48
CA ALA A 7 -0.79 4.40 -10.26
C ALA A 7 -0.66 4.18 -11.78
N GLY A 8 0.58 4.07 -12.28
CA GLY A 8 0.86 3.91 -13.70
C GLY A 8 0.36 2.56 -14.24
N GLY A 9 0.56 1.50 -13.48
CA GLY A 9 0.09 0.15 -13.77
C GLY A 9 -1.43 0.08 -13.79
N THR A 10 -2.10 0.58 -12.73
CA THR A 10 -3.57 0.58 -12.64
C THR A 10 -4.21 1.39 -13.78
N LEU A 11 -3.72 2.60 -14.05
CA LEU A 11 -4.25 3.42 -15.14
C LEU A 11 -3.98 2.79 -16.52
N SER A 12 -2.79 2.22 -16.73
CA SER A 12 -2.48 1.54 -18.00
C SER A 12 -3.38 0.34 -18.22
N ALA A 13 -3.64 -0.45 -17.19
CA ALA A 13 -4.54 -1.60 -17.24
C ALA A 13 -5.98 -1.15 -17.55
N ALA A 14 -6.48 -0.12 -16.86
CA ALA A 14 -7.81 0.43 -17.11
C ALA A 14 -7.98 0.93 -18.55
N LEU A 15 -7.02 1.72 -19.06
CA LEU A 15 -7.06 2.24 -20.44
C LEU A 15 -6.98 1.12 -21.49
N ALA A 16 -6.14 0.12 -21.27
CA ALA A 16 -6.01 -1.02 -22.17
C ALA A 16 -7.29 -1.88 -22.19
N ARG A 17 -7.91 -2.12 -21.02
CA ARG A 17 -9.21 -2.81 -20.90
C ARG A 17 -10.34 -2.08 -21.65
N SER A 18 -10.26 -0.76 -21.76
CA SER A 18 -11.18 0.06 -22.56
C SER A 18 -10.90 0.02 -24.07
N GLY A 19 -9.96 -0.80 -24.55
CA GLY A 19 -9.65 -0.98 -25.96
C GLY A 19 -8.67 0.03 -26.55
N LEU A 20 -8.01 0.85 -25.71
CA LEU A 20 -7.00 1.80 -26.17
C LEU A 20 -5.63 1.11 -26.34
N ASN A 21 -4.87 1.57 -27.34
CA ASN A 21 -3.46 1.19 -27.48
C ASN A 21 -2.62 1.97 -26.47
N VAL A 22 -2.12 1.29 -25.45
CA VAL A 22 -1.36 1.90 -24.35
C VAL A 22 0.10 1.51 -24.44
N VAL A 23 0.99 2.50 -24.45
CA VAL A 23 2.45 2.30 -24.28
C VAL A 23 2.84 2.71 -22.87
N VAL A 24 3.60 1.85 -22.19
CA VAL A 24 4.17 2.10 -20.85
C VAL A 24 5.68 2.21 -20.97
N VAL A 25 6.25 3.31 -20.49
CA VAL A 25 7.69 3.56 -20.46
C VAL A 25 8.17 3.52 -19.02
N GLU A 26 9.01 2.54 -18.67
CA GLU A 26 9.59 2.39 -17.33
C GLU A 26 11.06 2.80 -17.30
N GLY A 27 11.46 3.51 -16.24
CA GLY A 27 12.79 4.10 -16.12
C GLY A 27 13.84 3.17 -15.53
N GLY A 28 13.51 1.89 -15.32
CA GLY A 28 14.43 0.86 -14.85
C GLY A 28 14.02 -0.54 -15.28
N PRO A 29 14.77 -1.57 -14.86
CA PRO A 29 14.67 -2.89 -15.44
C PRO A 29 13.40 -3.63 -14.99
N LYS A 30 13.11 -4.72 -15.71
CA LYS A 30 12.21 -5.75 -15.21
C LYS A 30 12.93 -6.52 -14.10
N ILE A 31 12.31 -6.55 -12.92
CA ILE A 31 12.87 -7.19 -11.72
C ILE A 31 12.32 -8.62 -11.63
N ASP A 32 13.21 -9.60 -11.46
CA ASP A 32 12.80 -10.97 -11.10
C ASP A 32 12.59 -11.03 -9.59
N THR A 33 11.33 -11.06 -9.18
CA THR A 33 10.92 -11.06 -7.78
C THR A 33 11.39 -12.31 -7.03
N ARG A 34 11.64 -13.43 -7.72
CA ARG A 34 12.11 -14.68 -7.09
C ARG A 34 13.54 -14.59 -6.59
N THR A 35 14.35 -13.73 -7.22
CA THR A 35 15.79 -13.61 -6.95
C THR A 35 16.16 -12.25 -6.36
N ALA A 36 15.38 -11.21 -6.64
CA ALA A 36 15.65 -9.86 -6.18
C ALA A 36 15.08 -9.56 -4.78
N PHE A 37 14.04 -10.28 -4.33
CA PHE A 37 13.51 -10.09 -2.98
C PHE A 37 14.27 -10.93 -1.94
N ASN A 38 14.68 -10.26 -0.88
CA ASN A 38 15.33 -10.84 0.28
C ASN A 38 14.50 -10.63 1.56
N THR A 39 13.18 -10.58 1.42
CA THR A 39 12.21 -10.41 2.53
C THR A 39 12.29 -11.50 3.61
N HIS A 40 13.02 -12.59 3.35
CA HIS A 40 13.31 -13.66 4.30
C HIS A 40 14.78 -13.73 4.73
N ALA A 41 15.63 -12.81 4.29
CA ALA A 41 16.99 -12.69 4.81
C ALA A 41 16.92 -12.11 6.22
N MET A 42 17.61 -12.75 7.15
CA MET A 42 17.58 -12.32 8.53
C MET A 42 18.47 -11.09 8.72
N PRO A 43 18.20 -10.22 9.70
CA PRO A 43 19.01 -9.02 9.96
C PRO A 43 20.53 -9.29 10.12
N TYR A 44 20.92 -10.51 10.50
CA TYR A 44 22.31 -10.96 10.65
C TYR A 44 22.94 -11.53 9.38
N ASP A 45 22.16 -11.82 8.34
CA ASP A 45 22.67 -12.23 7.02
C ASP A 45 23.20 -11.02 6.22
N PHE A 46 23.00 -9.80 6.74
CA PHE A 46 23.48 -8.57 6.12
C PHE A 46 24.86 -8.17 6.65
N PRO A 47 25.89 -8.04 5.78
CA PRO A 47 27.14 -7.41 6.18
C PRO A 47 26.83 -5.98 6.68
N ASN A 48 27.10 -5.75 7.97
CA ASN A 48 26.84 -4.52 8.73
C ASN A 48 25.40 -4.27 9.24
N ARG A 49 24.55 -5.31 9.43
CA ARG A 49 23.16 -5.16 9.96
C ARG A 49 22.30 -4.14 9.20
N LYS A 50 22.61 -3.90 7.94
CA LYS A 50 21.82 -3.04 7.08
C LYS A 50 20.59 -3.84 6.64
N VAL A 51 19.43 -3.58 7.25
CA VAL A 51 18.09 -3.85 6.65
C VAL A 51 18.18 -3.56 5.15
N PRO A 52 17.56 -4.32 4.22
CA PRO A 52 17.80 -4.12 2.78
C PRO A 52 17.58 -2.66 2.38
N ILE A 53 18.67 -1.91 2.41
CA ILE A 53 18.82 -0.67 1.70
C ILE A 53 19.22 -1.20 0.35
N MET A 54 18.32 -1.05 -0.62
CA MET A 54 18.69 -0.49 -1.92
C MET A 54 20.17 -0.63 -2.20
N VAL A 55 20.59 -1.75 -2.78
CA VAL A 55 22.01 -2.01 -3.01
C VAL A 55 22.48 -0.98 -4.03
N PRO A 56 23.36 -0.03 -3.66
CA PRO A 56 23.94 0.87 -4.65
C PRO A 56 24.69 0.01 -5.67
N GLY A 57 24.23 -0.01 -6.92
CA GLY A 57 24.80 -0.81 -8.01
C GLY A 57 23.91 -1.91 -8.58
N VAL A 58 22.75 -2.22 -7.97
CA VAL A 58 21.73 -3.05 -8.62
C VAL A 58 20.77 -2.14 -9.39
N ALA A 59 20.73 -2.33 -10.70
CA ALA A 59 19.84 -1.57 -11.58
C ALA A 59 18.39 -1.66 -11.06
N GLY A 60 17.79 -0.51 -10.77
CA GLY A 60 16.42 -0.35 -10.31
C GLY A 60 16.17 -0.26 -8.81
N PHE A 61 17.21 -0.37 -7.98
CA PHE A 61 17.14 -0.22 -6.54
C PHE A 61 18.11 0.84 -6.01
N GLU A 62 18.39 1.88 -6.79
CA GLU A 62 19.42 2.87 -6.47
C GLU A 62 19.00 3.93 -5.42
N ASP A 63 17.70 4.02 -5.09
CA ASP A 63 17.13 4.99 -4.13
C ASP A 63 15.85 4.42 -3.46
N ALA A 64 15.30 5.10 -2.44
CA ALA A 64 14.04 4.82 -1.73
C ALA A 64 12.83 4.76 -2.67
N ARG A 65 13.04 5.10 -3.94
CA ARG A 65 12.15 4.85 -5.05
C ARG A 65 12.73 3.70 -5.89
N THR A 66 12.11 2.52 -5.81
CA THR A 66 12.37 1.43 -6.77
C THR A 66 12.09 1.94 -8.18
N ARG A 67 13.12 1.91 -9.03
CA ARG A 67 13.06 2.21 -10.45
C ARG A 67 13.02 0.90 -11.20
N GLY A 68 11.84 0.31 -11.34
CA GLY A 68 11.70 -0.96 -12.05
C GLY A 68 10.25 -1.27 -12.27
N VAL A 69 9.99 -2.31 -13.06
CA VAL A 69 8.61 -2.69 -13.40
C VAL A 69 7.85 -3.03 -12.11
N GLY A 70 6.76 -2.32 -11.83
CA GLY A 70 5.99 -2.40 -10.58
C GLY A 70 6.30 -1.29 -9.56
N GLY A 71 7.44 -0.61 -9.67
CA GLY A 71 7.81 0.51 -8.81
C GLY A 71 7.74 0.15 -7.31
N LYS A 72 7.21 1.06 -6.49
CA LYS A 72 7.18 0.91 -5.03
C LYS A 72 6.25 -0.20 -4.50
N THR A 73 5.34 -0.75 -5.31
CA THR A 73 4.51 -1.88 -4.86
C THR A 73 5.34 -3.14 -4.64
N LEU A 74 6.58 -3.17 -5.13
CA LEU A 74 7.54 -4.23 -4.83
C LEU A 74 8.09 -4.15 -3.41
N LEU A 75 8.15 -2.96 -2.80
CA LEU A 75 8.79 -2.74 -1.49
C LEU A 75 7.81 -2.36 -0.37
N TRP A 76 6.55 -2.11 -0.70
CA TRP A 76 5.57 -1.70 0.30
C TRP A 76 5.21 -2.83 1.27
N ASN A 77 4.68 -2.47 2.44
CA ASN A 77 4.21 -3.42 3.45
C ASN A 77 2.78 -3.96 3.17
N ALA A 78 2.21 -3.68 1.99
CA ALA A 78 0.85 -4.05 1.61
C ALA A 78 -0.24 -3.57 2.59
N VAL A 79 -0.03 -2.41 3.22
CA VAL A 79 -1.06 -1.72 4.01
C VAL A 79 -1.89 -0.83 3.09
N ALA A 80 -3.20 -1.05 3.05
CA ALA A 80 -4.13 -0.41 2.13
C ALA A 80 -5.29 0.24 2.90
N TRP A 81 -5.03 1.39 3.54
CA TRP A 81 -6.07 2.17 4.23
C TRP A 81 -6.81 3.12 3.29
N ARG A 82 -8.08 3.34 3.58
CA ARG A 82 -8.88 4.40 2.97
C ARG A 82 -8.61 5.73 3.67
N LEU A 83 -8.68 6.81 2.91
CA LEU A 83 -8.81 8.15 3.49
C LEU A 83 -10.24 8.35 3.97
N SER A 84 -10.43 9.08 5.05
CA SER A 84 -11.72 9.51 5.59
C SER A 84 -12.16 10.86 5.00
N SER A 85 -13.43 11.23 5.19
CA SER A 85 -13.90 12.57 4.83
C SER A 85 -13.10 13.70 5.50
N ARG A 86 -12.62 13.46 6.74
CA ARG A 86 -11.78 14.41 7.46
C ARG A 86 -10.46 14.67 6.74
N ASP A 87 -9.84 13.64 6.17
CA ASP A 87 -8.57 13.76 5.44
C ASP A 87 -8.70 14.64 4.18
N PHE A 88 -9.87 14.62 3.52
CA PHE A 88 -10.14 15.48 2.36
C PHE A 88 -10.42 16.94 2.76
N LYS A 89 -10.86 17.18 4.00
CA LYS A 89 -11.28 18.49 4.52
C LYS A 89 -10.36 19.00 5.65
N GLY A 90 -9.06 18.73 5.55
CA GLY A 90 -8.08 19.06 6.57
C GLY A 90 -8.00 20.55 6.92
N TYR A 91 -8.25 21.46 5.96
CA TYR A 91 -8.27 22.89 6.26
C TYR A 91 -9.52 23.26 7.05
N SER A 92 -10.69 22.76 6.65
CA SER A 92 -11.94 23.00 7.37
C SER A 92 -11.95 22.43 8.80
N HIS A 93 -11.28 21.29 9.04
CA HIS A 93 -11.24 20.67 10.37
C HIS A 93 -10.11 21.18 11.27
N GLU A 94 -8.92 21.42 10.72
CA GLU A 94 -7.70 21.65 11.51
C GLU A 94 -6.95 22.94 11.10
N GLY A 95 -7.42 23.65 10.08
CA GLY A 95 -6.75 24.85 9.55
C GLY A 95 -5.44 24.55 8.81
N ALA A 96 -5.14 23.28 8.54
CA ALA A 96 -3.90 22.83 7.92
C ALA A 96 -4.10 22.44 6.45
N GLY A 97 -3.19 22.87 5.58
CA GLY A 97 -3.22 22.52 4.16
C GLY A 97 -4.37 23.20 3.39
N VAL A 98 -4.99 22.45 2.48
CA VAL A 98 -6.11 22.90 1.66
C VAL A 98 -7.17 21.81 1.58
N ASP A 99 -8.43 22.19 1.51
CA ASP A 99 -9.52 21.26 1.26
C ASP A 99 -9.50 20.78 -0.18
N TRP A 100 -9.65 19.48 -0.35
CA TRP A 100 -9.70 18.86 -1.66
C TRP A 100 -11.05 19.18 -2.32
N PRO A 101 -11.09 19.31 -3.67
CA PRO A 101 -12.33 19.58 -4.39
C PRO A 101 -13.28 18.36 -4.50
N ILE A 102 -12.93 17.26 -3.85
CA ILE A 102 -13.67 16.00 -3.77
C ILE A 102 -13.82 15.58 -2.30
N ASP A 103 -14.66 14.60 -2.04
CA ASP A 103 -14.85 13.98 -0.73
C ASP A 103 -14.70 12.45 -0.81
N TYR A 104 -14.73 11.78 0.33
CA TYR A 104 -14.71 10.32 0.43
C TYR A 104 -15.81 9.67 -0.41
N ALA A 105 -17.02 10.22 -0.41
CA ALA A 105 -18.15 9.68 -1.17
C ALA A 105 -17.87 9.61 -2.69
N ASP A 106 -17.04 10.51 -3.21
CA ASP A 106 -16.64 10.50 -4.63
C ASP A 106 -15.68 9.35 -4.93
N LEU A 107 -14.84 8.96 -3.95
CA LEU A 107 -13.82 7.93 -4.12
C LEU A 107 -14.23 6.54 -3.64
N ALA A 108 -15.24 6.44 -2.77
CA ALA A 108 -15.68 5.17 -2.18
C ALA A 108 -15.96 4.06 -3.23
N PRO A 109 -16.64 4.33 -4.36
CA PRO A 109 -16.85 3.31 -5.39
C PRO A 109 -15.55 2.81 -6.04
N TYR A 110 -14.54 3.68 -6.18
CA TYR A 110 -13.25 3.32 -6.77
C TYR A 110 -12.36 2.55 -5.79
N TYR A 111 -12.44 2.86 -4.50
CA TYR A 111 -11.81 2.03 -3.46
C TYR A 111 -12.40 0.62 -3.47
N ASP A 112 -13.73 0.50 -3.52
CA ASP A 112 -14.41 -0.79 -3.61
C ASP A 112 -13.98 -1.61 -4.83
N GLU A 113 -13.81 -0.97 -5.99
CA GLU A 113 -13.34 -1.64 -7.22
C GLU A 113 -11.90 -2.15 -7.06
N LEU A 114 -10.99 -1.27 -6.59
CA LEU A 114 -9.58 -1.59 -6.42
C LEU A 114 -9.36 -2.70 -5.39
N GLU A 115 -10.09 -2.68 -4.27
CA GLU A 115 -9.97 -3.69 -3.22
C GLU A 115 -10.38 -5.08 -3.70
N ARG A 116 -11.40 -5.17 -4.56
CA ARG A 116 -11.80 -6.41 -5.23
C ARG A 116 -10.76 -6.86 -6.25
N GLU A 117 -10.18 -5.95 -7.03
CA GLU A 117 -9.17 -6.27 -8.05
C GLU A 117 -7.85 -6.76 -7.41
N VAL A 118 -7.40 -6.11 -6.33
CA VAL A 118 -6.12 -6.43 -5.67
C VAL A 118 -6.26 -7.53 -4.61
N GLY A 119 -7.47 -7.74 -4.06
CA GLY A 119 -7.72 -8.73 -3.02
C GLY A 119 -7.28 -8.26 -1.64
N VAL A 120 -7.81 -7.13 -1.18
CA VAL A 120 -7.52 -6.58 0.16
C VAL A 120 -8.23 -7.41 1.23
N CYS A 121 -7.54 -7.72 2.33
CA CYS A 121 -8.12 -8.45 3.47
C CYS A 121 -8.12 -7.58 4.73
N GLY A 122 -9.09 -7.79 5.62
CA GLY A 122 -9.26 -6.95 6.80
C GLY A 122 -10.52 -7.24 7.61
N ASN A 123 -10.72 -6.48 8.68
CA ASN A 123 -11.92 -6.49 9.52
C ASN A 123 -12.77 -5.25 9.21
N ALA A 124 -14.07 -5.34 9.44
CA ALA A 124 -14.93 -4.16 9.52
C ALA A 124 -14.90 -3.65 10.97
N ASP A 125 -14.13 -2.59 11.21
CA ASP A 125 -13.92 -2.03 12.55
C ASP A 125 -14.77 -0.79 12.82
N HIS A 126 -15.45 -0.27 11.80
CA HIS A 126 -16.38 0.86 11.88
C HIS A 126 -15.74 2.11 12.49
N LEU A 127 -14.49 2.40 12.10
CA LEU A 127 -13.75 3.58 12.53
C LEU A 127 -14.13 4.78 11.66
N GLU A 128 -14.30 5.94 12.28
CA GLU A 128 -14.66 7.18 11.58
C GLU A 128 -13.54 7.64 10.64
N ASP A 129 -12.31 7.66 11.14
CA ASP A 129 -11.13 8.13 10.39
C ASP A 129 -10.48 7.03 9.52
N LEU A 130 -10.99 5.80 9.58
CA LEU A 130 -10.55 4.66 8.75
C LEU A 130 -11.77 3.89 8.25
N PRO A 131 -12.50 4.43 7.25
CA PRO A 131 -13.71 3.81 6.75
C PRO A 131 -13.47 2.38 6.26
N ASP A 132 -14.43 1.50 6.54
CA ASP A 132 -14.37 0.11 6.08
C ASP A 132 -14.47 0.00 4.54
N GLY A 133 -14.05 -1.15 4.04
CA GLY A 133 -14.08 -1.50 2.62
C GLY A 133 -14.58 -2.91 2.36
N VAL A 134 -14.34 -3.38 1.15
CA VAL A 134 -14.75 -4.70 0.66
C VAL A 134 -13.59 -5.66 0.84
N PHE A 135 -13.56 -6.31 1.99
CA PHE A 135 -12.44 -7.13 2.41
C PHE A 135 -12.65 -8.64 2.17
N LEU A 136 -11.57 -9.30 1.77
CA LEU A 136 -11.38 -10.73 2.00
C LEU A 136 -11.27 -11.02 3.51
N PRO A 137 -11.52 -12.29 3.94
CA PRO A 137 -11.38 -12.67 5.34
C PRO A 137 -10.00 -12.27 5.91
N PRO A 138 -9.96 -11.75 7.15
CA PRO A 138 -8.73 -11.27 7.76
C PRO A 138 -7.75 -12.42 7.99
N MET A 139 -6.46 -12.09 7.95
CA MET A 139 -5.42 -13.04 8.33
C MET A 139 -5.53 -13.38 9.83
N PRO A 140 -5.39 -14.66 10.22
CA PRO A 140 -5.43 -15.03 11.63
C PRO A 140 -4.35 -14.34 12.45
N LEU A 141 -4.74 -13.78 13.59
CA LEU A 141 -3.82 -13.20 14.57
C LEU A 141 -2.77 -14.22 15.02
N ARG A 142 -1.51 -13.77 15.07
CA ARG A 142 -0.39 -14.55 15.60
C ARG A 142 -0.46 -14.62 17.12
N CYS A 143 0.33 -15.51 17.71
CA CYS A 143 0.42 -15.64 19.18
C CYS A 143 0.82 -14.31 19.85
N SER A 144 1.75 -13.56 19.23
CA SER A 144 2.15 -12.22 19.68
C SER A 144 0.96 -11.27 19.76
N ASP A 145 0.15 -11.26 18.71
CA ASP A 145 -0.96 -10.31 18.56
C ASP A 145 -2.05 -10.61 19.60
N ARG A 146 -2.30 -11.90 19.87
CA ARG A 146 -3.21 -12.33 20.95
C ARG A 146 -2.72 -11.96 22.35
N ILE A 147 -1.41 -11.96 22.59
CA ILE A 147 -0.84 -11.50 23.88
C ILE A 147 -1.09 -10.00 24.04
N ILE A 148 -0.82 -9.22 22.99
CA ILE A 148 -1.08 -7.78 22.96
C ILE A 148 -2.57 -7.50 23.19
N GLN A 149 -3.46 -8.21 22.50
CA GLN A 149 -4.91 -8.10 22.65
C GLN A 149 -5.37 -8.33 24.09
N ARG A 150 -4.85 -9.37 24.76
CA ARG A 150 -5.16 -9.64 26.17
C ARG A 150 -4.64 -8.55 27.11
N GLY A 151 -3.45 -8.00 26.84
CA GLY A 151 -2.87 -6.91 27.62
C GLY A 151 -3.68 -5.63 27.48
N ALA A 152 -3.97 -5.22 26.25
CA ALA A 152 -4.77 -4.04 25.92
C ALA A 152 -6.18 -4.12 26.49
N ALA A 153 -6.83 -5.30 26.45
CA ALA A 153 -8.15 -5.50 27.04
C ALA A 153 -8.18 -5.21 28.56
N ARG A 154 -7.10 -5.52 29.29
CA ARG A 154 -6.99 -5.16 30.72
C ARG A 154 -6.90 -3.65 30.97
N LEU A 155 -6.45 -2.90 29.96
CA LEU A 155 -6.38 -1.44 29.98
C LEU A 155 -7.63 -0.79 29.39
N GLY A 156 -8.63 -1.57 28.97
CA GLY A 156 -9.82 -1.05 28.29
C GLY A 156 -9.57 -0.56 26.86
N ILE A 157 -8.45 -0.95 26.25
CA ILE A 157 -8.08 -0.55 24.88
C ILE A 157 -8.46 -1.67 23.91
N LYS A 158 -9.26 -1.35 22.89
CA LYS A 158 -9.59 -2.27 21.78
C LYS A 158 -8.38 -2.39 20.86
N VAL A 159 -7.96 -3.62 20.58
CA VAL A 159 -7.01 -3.91 19.49
C VAL A 159 -7.82 -4.23 18.24
N ILE A 160 -7.56 -3.45 17.20
CA ILE A 160 -8.08 -3.60 15.84
C ILE A 160 -7.08 -4.38 14.97
#